data_AF-A0A846JAK7-F1
#
_entry.id   AF-A0A846JAK7-F1
#
_cell.length_a   1.000
_cell.length_b   1.000
_cell.length_c   1.000
_cell.angle_alpha   90.00
_cell.angle_beta   90.00
_cell.angle_gamma   90.00
#
_symmetry.space_group_name_H-M   'P 1'
#
loop_
_entity.id
_entity.type
_entity.pdbx_description
1 polymer ?
#
loop_
_entity_poly.entity_id
_entity_poly.type
_entity_poly.pdbx_seq_one_letter_code
_entity_poly.pdbx_strand_id
1 'polypeptide(L)'
;MDKLTKTEIRKNLKIIEEELNNREEWELENVCVEYRLFLNREGNLNFIILSDEESDKYENYAIELEDYDVKSILKATINYIYENEINYRNNYIRKTKSFNNRKIKSMTLWLERSKQDRVQKINEELAERYKTTKMMENRVIEYKDYIRDLYSCLSVLCPDWKIQDIKSYVFNKLKESGFTDFSMTMIDSNTINTTKYNDKDEVIKSFNIVIEQYSHKDIILNMVRNMLKESA
;
A
#
# COMPACT_ATOMS: atom_id res chain seq x y z
N MET A 1 4.03 -12.63 -22.60
CA MET A 1 2.89 -11.70 -22.43
C MET A 1 2.96 -10.73 -23.58
N ASP A 2 1.89 -10.63 -24.36
CA ASP A 2 1.82 -9.62 -25.41
C ASP A 2 1.77 -8.23 -24.75
N LYS A 3 2.58 -7.30 -25.26
CA LYS A 3 2.57 -5.92 -24.77
C LYS A 3 1.20 -5.31 -25.08
N LEU A 4 0.53 -4.80 -24.05
CA LEU A 4 -0.73 -4.08 -24.21
C LEU A 4 -0.57 -2.92 -25.19
N THR A 5 -1.56 -2.77 -26.07
CA THR A 5 -1.65 -1.63 -26.97
C THR A 5 -1.99 -0.36 -26.19
N LYS A 6 -1.64 0.81 -26.73
CA LYS A 6 -2.01 2.11 -26.12
C LYS A 6 -3.51 2.25 -25.88
N THR A 7 -4.33 1.63 -26.72
CA THR A 7 -5.79 1.62 -26.58
C THR A 7 -6.23 0.81 -25.38
N GLU A 8 -5.66 -0.36 -25.16
CA GLU A 8 -5.95 -1.21 -24.00
C GLU A 8 -5.49 -0.55 -22.69
N ILE A 9 -4.31 0.07 -22.69
CA ILE A 9 -3.82 0.80 -21.52
C ILE A 9 -4.79 1.93 -21.14
N ARG A 10 -5.22 2.74 -22.12
CA ARG A 10 -6.21 3.81 -21.88
C ARG A 10 -7.54 3.26 -21.39
N LYS A 11 -7.97 2.09 -21.88
CA LYS A 11 -9.17 1.42 -21.40
C LYS A 11 -9.04 1.01 -19.93
N ASN A 12 -7.90 0.43 -19.54
CA ASN A 12 -7.64 0.05 -18.15
C ASN A 12 -7.63 1.27 -17.23
N LEU A 13 -6.95 2.35 -17.62
CA LEU A 13 -6.91 3.60 -16.85
C LEU A 13 -8.31 4.19 -16.67
N LYS A 14 -9.12 4.20 -17.73
CA LYS A 14 -10.49 4.70 -17.69
C LYS A 14 -11.39 3.87 -16.76
N ILE A 15 -11.30 2.55 -16.80
CA ILE A 15 -12.08 1.67 -15.90
C ILE A 15 -11.71 1.92 -14.44
N ILE A 16 -10.42 2.12 -14.14
CA ILE A 16 -9.98 2.47 -12.78
C ILE A 16 -10.52 3.82 -12.35
N GLU A 17 -10.43 4.83 -13.23
CA GLU A 17 -10.95 6.18 -12.97
C GLU A 17 -12.46 6.17 -12.70
N GLU A 18 -13.23 5.45 -13.52
CA GLU A 18 -14.68 5.31 -13.35
C GLU A 18 -15.02 4.67 -12.01
N GLU A 19 -14.30 3.61 -11.60
CA GLU A 19 -14.54 2.93 -10.33
C GLU A 19 -14.12 3.77 -9.10
N LEU A 20 -12.98 4.48 -9.16
CA LEU A 20 -12.53 5.34 -8.05
C LEU A 20 -13.46 6.53 -7.80
N ASN A 21 -14.13 7.00 -8.86
CA ASN A 21 -15.08 8.10 -8.82
C ASN A 21 -16.53 7.62 -8.73
N ASN A 22 -16.78 6.31 -8.62
CA ASN A 22 -18.10 5.74 -8.41
C ASN A 22 -18.50 5.95 -6.94
N ARG A 23 -19.17 7.06 -6.67
CA ARG A 23 -19.53 7.51 -5.31
C ARG A 23 -21.03 7.51 -5.09
N GLU A 24 -21.43 7.17 -3.87
CA GLU A 24 -22.82 7.29 -3.45
C GLU A 24 -23.18 8.77 -3.20
N GLU A 25 -24.46 9.12 -3.35
CA GLU A 25 -24.92 10.52 -3.30
C GLU A 25 -24.55 11.22 -1.97
N TRP A 26 -24.56 10.49 -0.85
CA TRP A 26 -24.16 11.02 0.46
C TRP A 26 -22.64 11.25 0.60
N GLU A 27 -21.82 10.60 -0.22
CA GLU A 27 -20.37 10.86 -0.28
C GLU A 27 -20.08 12.17 -1.02
N LEU A 28 -20.91 12.52 -2.00
CA LEU A 28 -20.81 13.79 -2.73
C LEU A 28 -21.17 15.00 -1.85
N GLU A 29 -22.05 14.80 -0.87
CA GLU A 29 -22.44 15.84 0.10
C GLU A 29 -21.32 16.20 1.10
N ASN A 30 -20.29 15.35 1.23
CA ASN A 30 -19.19 15.52 2.18
C ASN A 30 -17.83 15.59 1.46
N VAL A 31 -17.42 16.79 1.00
CA VAL A 31 -16.10 17.11 0.40
C VAL A 31 -15.47 15.92 -0.33
N CYS A 32 -15.91 15.72 -1.58
CA CYS A 32 -15.47 14.58 -2.38
C CYS A 32 -14.11 14.85 -3.06
N VAL A 33 -13.36 13.77 -3.25
CA VAL A 33 -12.09 13.77 -3.97
C VAL A 33 -12.30 13.11 -5.32
N GLU A 34 -11.92 13.80 -6.40
CA GLU A 34 -11.96 13.25 -7.76
C GLU A 34 -10.58 12.74 -8.15
N TYR A 35 -10.53 11.55 -8.74
CA TYR A 35 -9.31 10.92 -9.22
C TYR A 35 -9.23 11.01 -10.75
N ARG A 36 -8.04 11.29 -11.29
CA ARG A 36 -7.78 11.22 -12.75
C ARG A 36 -6.53 10.44 -13.08
N LEU A 37 -6.61 9.61 -14.12
CA LEU A 37 -5.54 8.71 -14.53
C LEU A 37 -5.26 8.84 -16.02
N PHE A 38 -4.02 9.18 -16.38
CA PHE A 38 -3.59 9.22 -17.78
C PHE A 38 -2.10 8.98 -17.93
N LEU A 39 -1.67 8.59 -19.14
CA LEU A 39 -0.23 8.51 -19.43
C LEU A 39 0.32 9.88 -19.80
N ASN A 40 1.46 10.23 -19.22
CA ASN A 40 2.21 11.41 -19.63
C ASN A 40 2.99 11.16 -20.94
N ARG A 41 3.72 12.16 -21.43
CA ARG A 41 4.48 12.08 -22.70
C ARG A 41 5.62 11.06 -22.65
N GLU A 42 6.14 10.77 -21.47
CA GLU A 42 7.23 9.82 -21.23
C GLU A 42 6.71 8.38 -21.08
N GLY A 43 5.38 8.21 -21.00
CA GLY A 43 4.73 6.91 -20.79
C GLY A 43 4.47 6.60 -19.33
N ASN A 44 4.84 7.46 -18.39
CA ASN A 44 4.56 7.26 -16.97
C ASN A 44 3.07 7.50 -16.68
N LEU A 45 2.54 6.81 -15.68
CA LEU A 45 1.21 7.06 -15.15
C LEU A 45 1.21 8.40 -14.41
N ASN A 46 0.34 9.32 -14.81
CA ASN A 46 -0.06 10.43 -13.97
C ASN A 46 -1.31 10.03 -13.18
N PHE A 47 -1.19 10.03 -11.85
CA PHE A 47 -2.29 9.87 -10.91
C PHE A 47 -2.56 11.20 -10.24
N ILE A 48 -3.73 11.78 -10.50
CA ILE A 48 -4.14 13.08 -9.98
C ILE A 48 -5.24 12.90 -8.95
N ILE A 49 -5.09 13.59 -7.82
CA ILE A 49 -6.08 13.70 -6.75
C ILE A 49 -6.54 15.15 -6.69
N LEU A 50 -7.83 15.39 -6.94
CA LEU A 50 -8.47 16.70 -6.94
C LEU A 50 -9.29 16.85 -5.67
N SER A 51 -8.94 17.81 -4.81
CA SER A 51 -9.72 18.14 -3.62
C SER A 51 -10.39 19.51 -3.80
N ASP A 52 -11.72 19.49 -3.96
CA ASP A 52 -12.61 20.66 -4.06
C ASP A 52 -12.48 21.52 -5.35
N GLU A 53 -13.62 21.99 -5.89
CA GLU A 53 -13.73 22.67 -7.20
C GLU A 53 -13.02 24.04 -7.25
N GLU A 54 -12.80 24.70 -6.11
CA GLU A 54 -12.32 26.09 -6.04
C GLU A 54 -10.82 26.26 -5.79
N SER A 55 -10.06 25.18 -5.56
CA SER A 55 -8.63 25.31 -5.26
C SER A 55 -7.77 24.54 -6.25
N ASP A 56 -6.77 25.22 -6.81
CA ASP A 56 -5.66 24.63 -7.59
C ASP A 56 -4.82 23.59 -6.81
N LYS A 57 -5.32 23.08 -5.68
CA LYS A 57 -4.71 22.01 -4.90
C LYS A 57 -5.09 20.68 -5.52
N TYR A 58 -4.31 20.31 -6.53
CA TYR A 58 -4.28 18.96 -7.03
C TYR A 58 -2.93 18.32 -6.68
N GLU A 59 -2.97 17.09 -6.22
CA GLU A 59 -1.76 16.28 -6.07
C GLU A 59 -1.57 15.50 -7.36
N ASN A 60 -0.42 15.63 -8.02
CA ASN A 60 -0.13 14.96 -9.29
C ASN A 60 1.14 14.14 -9.16
N TYR A 61 0.98 12.83 -9.28
CA TYR A 61 2.04 11.85 -9.12
C TYR A 61 2.38 11.23 -10.47
N ALA A 62 3.65 11.35 -10.89
CA ALA A 62 4.19 10.62 -12.02
C ALA A 62 4.81 9.31 -11.53
N ILE A 63 4.19 8.18 -11.90
CA ILE A 63 4.52 6.83 -11.43
C ILE A 63 5.02 6.02 -12.62
N GLU A 64 6.25 5.51 -12.51
CA GLU A 64 6.80 4.57 -13.48
C GLU A 64 6.18 3.19 -13.28
N LEU A 65 5.75 2.55 -14.37
CA LEU A 65 5.07 1.25 -14.35
C LEU A 65 5.82 0.22 -15.20
N GLU A 66 5.95 -0.99 -14.66
CA GLU A 66 6.47 -2.14 -15.41
C GLU A 66 5.38 -2.82 -16.27
N ASP A 67 4.13 -2.82 -15.79
CA ASP A 67 2.96 -3.36 -16.48
C ASP A 67 1.75 -2.42 -16.30
N TYR A 68 0.86 -2.43 -17.28
CA TYR A 68 -0.32 -1.56 -17.40
C TYR A 68 -1.64 -2.34 -17.34
N ASP A 69 -1.63 -3.58 -16.87
CA ASP A 69 -2.85 -4.24 -16.42
C ASP A 69 -3.42 -3.54 -15.17
N VAL A 70 -4.72 -3.70 -14.94
CA VAL A 70 -5.46 -3.00 -13.86
C VAL A 70 -4.85 -3.26 -12.48
N LYS A 71 -4.48 -4.51 -12.20
CA LYS A 71 -3.91 -4.89 -10.90
C LYS A 71 -2.54 -4.24 -10.70
N SER A 72 -1.68 -4.26 -11.71
CA SER A 72 -0.34 -3.65 -11.64
C SER A 72 -0.41 -2.14 -11.45
N ILE A 73 -1.30 -1.45 -12.19
CA ILE A 73 -1.52 0.00 -12.03
C ILE A 73 -1.92 0.33 -10.59
N LEU A 74 -2.97 -0.30 -10.07
CA LEU A 74 -3.49 -0.01 -8.72
C LEU A 74 -2.45 -0.32 -7.64
N LYS A 75 -1.76 -1.46 -7.73
CA LYS A 75 -0.72 -1.83 -6.76
C LYS A 75 0.49 -0.89 -6.80
N ALA A 76 0.92 -0.47 -7.99
CA ALA A 76 2.01 0.49 -8.13
C ALA A 76 1.64 1.84 -7.52
N THR A 77 0.42 2.34 -7.75
CA THR A 77 -0.06 3.59 -7.12
C THR A 77 -0.14 3.48 -5.60
N ILE A 78 -0.67 2.37 -5.07
CA ILE A 78 -0.71 2.10 -3.63
C ILE A 78 0.71 2.12 -3.04
N ASN A 79 1.64 1.37 -3.65
CA ASN A 79 3.02 1.31 -3.18
C ASN A 79 3.68 2.69 -3.23
N TYR A 80 3.48 3.44 -4.31
CA TYR A 80 4.01 4.78 -4.47
C TYR A 80 3.54 5.71 -3.35
N ILE A 81 2.24 5.74 -3.03
CA ILE A 81 1.70 6.57 -1.94
C ILE A 81 2.26 6.12 -0.58
N TYR A 82 2.39 4.81 -0.35
CA TYR A 82 3.01 4.34 0.88
C TYR A 82 4.45 4.81 1.03
N GLU A 83 5.26 4.63 -0.01
CA GLU A 83 6.69 4.96 0.00
C GLU A 83 6.94 6.48 0.05
N ASN A 84 6.28 7.22 -0.82
CA ASN A 84 6.55 8.64 -1.06
C ASN A 84 5.71 9.58 -0.21
N GLU A 85 4.59 9.12 0.37
CA GLU A 85 3.72 9.98 1.15
C GLU A 85 3.56 9.51 2.61
N ILE A 86 3.17 8.26 2.84
CA ILE A 86 2.84 7.80 4.20
C ILE A 86 4.11 7.52 5.03
N ASN A 87 5.08 6.81 4.47
CA ASN A 87 6.24 6.30 5.21
C ASN A 87 7.17 7.43 5.67
N TYR A 88 7.44 8.43 4.81
CA TYR A 88 8.30 9.55 5.20
C TYR A 88 7.65 10.38 6.32
N ARG A 89 6.33 10.64 6.24
CA ARG A 89 5.60 11.41 7.25
C ARG A 89 5.60 10.68 8.58
N ASN A 90 5.30 9.38 8.58
CA ASN A 90 5.38 8.56 9.79
C ASN A 90 6.80 8.53 10.39
N ASN A 91 7.83 8.49 9.55
CA ASN A 91 9.22 8.57 10.03
C ASN A 91 9.50 9.93 10.69
N TYR A 92 9.01 11.03 10.12
CA TYR A 92 9.12 12.37 10.70
C TYR A 92 8.42 12.46 12.06
N ILE A 93 7.16 12.02 12.13
CA ILE A 93 6.31 12.01 13.35
C ILE A 93 7.01 11.21 14.46
N ARG A 94 7.47 9.99 14.15
CA ARG A 94 8.18 9.13 15.12
C ARG A 94 9.45 9.79 15.67
N LYS A 95 10.19 10.54 14.84
CA LYS A 95 11.41 11.25 15.25
C LYS A 95 11.14 12.49 16.12
N THR A 96 9.93 13.04 16.10
CA THR A 96 9.58 14.25 16.87
C THR A 96 9.75 14.05 18.38
N LYS A 97 9.40 12.87 18.93
CA LYS A 97 9.61 12.60 20.37
C LYS A 97 11.08 12.75 20.79
N SER A 98 12.00 12.18 20.00
CA SER A 98 13.45 12.29 20.27
C SER A 98 13.97 13.72 20.10
N PHE A 99 13.48 14.43 19.08
CA PHE A 99 13.79 15.84 18.89
C PHE A 99 13.38 16.69 20.10
N ASN A 100 12.12 16.56 20.54
CA ASN A 100 11.57 17.31 21.67
C ASN A 100 12.38 17.05 22.95
N ASN A 101 12.70 15.79 23.24
CA ASN A 101 13.50 15.43 24.42
C ASN A 101 14.88 16.11 24.43
N ARG A 102 15.57 16.18 23.28
CA ARG A 102 16.87 16.87 23.17
C ARG A 102 16.73 18.38 23.38
N LYS A 103 15.68 18.97 22.80
CA LYS A 103 15.43 20.42 22.90
C LYS A 103 15.03 20.83 24.32
N ILE A 104 14.19 20.06 25.00
CA ILE A 104 13.85 20.29 26.42
C ILE A 104 15.10 20.24 27.30
N LYS A 105 15.98 19.25 27.14
CA LYS A 105 17.26 19.20 27.88
C LYS A 105 18.13 20.42 27.62
N SER A 106 18.26 20.83 26.36
CA SER A 106 19.01 22.04 25.98
C SER A 106 18.38 23.29 26.60
N MET A 107 17.04 23.37 26.62
CA MET A 107 16.31 24.49 27.20
C MET A 107 16.58 24.61 28.70
N THR A 108 16.50 23.51 29.45
CA THR A 108 16.81 23.48 30.89
C THR A 108 18.22 23.99 31.17
N LEU A 109 19.21 23.52 30.42
CA LEU A 109 20.60 23.97 30.56
C LEU A 109 20.76 25.49 30.32
N TRP A 110 20.10 26.05 29.32
CA TRP A 110 20.19 27.49 29.03
C TRP A 110 19.40 28.33 30.03
N LEU A 111 18.31 27.79 30.55
CA LEU A 111 17.53 28.40 31.61
C LEU A 111 18.36 28.52 32.90
N GLU A 112 19.07 27.45 33.31
CA GLU A 112 20.00 27.45 34.45
C GLU A 112 21.13 28.48 34.29
N ARG A 113 21.55 28.73 33.04
CA ARG A 113 22.59 29.73 32.69
C ARG A 113 22.03 31.14 32.47
N SER A 114 20.74 31.35 32.72
CA SER A 114 20.04 32.62 32.52
C SER A 114 20.19 33.20 31.10
N LYS A 115 20.31 32.35 30.08
CA LYS A 115 20.41 32.74 28.65
C LYS A 115 19.03 32.70 27.99
N GLN A 116 18.20 33.71 28.28
CA GLN A 116 16.80 33.79 27.83
C GLN A 116 16.65 33.84 26.31
N ASP A 117 17.60 34.46 25.60
CA ASP A 117 17.66 34.48 24.14
C ASP A 117 17.70 33.07 23.53
N ARG A 118 18.43 32.16 24.16
CA ARG A 118 18.55 30.76 23.71
C ARG A 118 17.33 29.94 24.07
N VAL A 119 16.74 30.20 25.24
CA VAL A 119 15.47 29.57 25.65
C VAL A 119 14.36 29.92 24.66
N GLN A 120 14.25 31.20 24.29
CA GLN A 120 13.25 31.68 23.34
C GLN A 120 13.38 31.00 21.96
N LYS A 121 14.61 30.91 21.42
CA LYS A 121 14.86 30.19 20.16
C LYS A 121 14.44 28.73 20.22
N ILE A 122 14.71 28.04 21.33
CA ILE A 122 14.31 26.64 21.48
C ILE A 122 12.78 26.50 21.57
N ASN A 123 12.09 27.44 22.22
CA ASN A 123 10.63 27.46 22.26
C ASN A 123 10.02 27.62 20.85
N GLU A 124 10.56 28.53 20.04
CA GLU A 124 10.12 28.73 18.64
C GLU A 124 10.31 27.47 17.81
N GLU A 125 11.46 26.80 17.93
CA GLU A 125 11.71 25.52 17.24
C GLU A 125 10.75 24.41 17.68
N LEU A 126 10.42 24.33 18.98
CA LEU A 126 9.46 23.36 19.51
C LEU A 126 8.04 23.63 18.99
N ALA A 127 7.63 24.90 18.96
CA ALA A 127 6.31 25.30 18.44
C ALA A 127 6.18 24.98 16.94
N GLU A 128 7.19 25.32 16.14
CA GLU A 128 7.20 25.02 14.71
C GLU A 128 7.21 23.51 14.44
N ARG A 129 7.99 22.76 15.22
CA ARG A 129 8.01 21.29 15.15
C ARG A 129 6.63 20.70 15.45
N TYR A 130 5.92 21.22 16.46
CA TYR A 130 4.58 20.77 16.81
C TYR A 130 3.59 21.03 15.68
N LYS A 131 3.55 22.26 15.16
CA LYS A 131 2.69 22.65 14.03
C LYS A 131 2.90 21.74 12.82
N THR A 132 4.15 21.55 12.42
CA THR A 132 4.51 20.66 11.32
C THR A 132 4.11 19.21 11.60
N THR A 133 4.32 18.71 12.82
CA THR A 133 3.94 17.33 13.18
C THR A 133 2.43 17.13 13.06
N LYS A 134 1.62 18.08 13.53
CA LYS A 134 0.16 18.03 13.40
C LYS A 134 -0.30 18.05 11.96
N MET A 135 0.31 18.89 11.12
CA MET A 135 0.06 18.88 9.68
C MET A 135 0.38 17.52 9.05
N MET A 136 1.53 16.92 9.40
CA MET A 136 1.92 15.60 8.87
C MET A 136 0.97 14.49 9.34
N GLU A 137 0.50 14.53 10.59
CA GLU A 137 -0.48 13.57 11.11
C GLU A 137 -1.79 13.63 10.32
N ASN A 138 -2.31 14.83 10.06
CA ASN A 138 -3.53 15.00 9.26
C ASN A 138 -3.34 14.51 7.83
N ARG A 139 -2.22 14.86 7.18
CA ARG A 139 -1.92 14.36 5.83
C ARG A 139 -1.84 12.84 5.77
N VAL A 140 -1.27 12.19 6.78
CA VAL A 140 -1.25 10.70 6.84
C VAL A 140 -2.65 10.11 6.91
N ILE A 141 -3.61 10.80 7.55
CA ILE A 141 -5.01 10.35 7.58
C ILE A 141 -5.61 10.45 6.17
N GLU A 142 -5.46 11.60 5.51
CA GLU A 142 -5.93 11.82 4.12
C GLU A 142 -5.37 10.74 3.16
N TYR A 143 -4.06 10.47 3.18
CA TYR A 143 -3.47 9.43 2.33
C TYR A 143 -4.00 8.03 2.64
N LYS A 144 -4.35 7.73 3.90
CA LYS A 144 -4.95 6.44 4.24
C LYS A 144 -6.35 6.29 3.65
N ASP A 145 -7.10 7.37 3.53
CA ASP A 145 -8.39 7.36 2.84
C ASP A 145 -8.20 7.09 1.34
N TYR A 146 -7.21 7.73 0.69
CA TYR A 146 -6.90 7.43 -0.73
C TYR A 146 -6.45 5.98 -0.94
N ILE A 147 -5.64 5.45 -0.02
CA ILE A 147 -5.25 4.03 -0.03
C ILE A 147 -6.47 3.12 0.13
N ARG A 148 -7.42 3.47 1.00
CA ARG A 148 -8.67 2.70 1.18
C ARG A 148 -9.45 2.65 -0.14
N ASP A 149 -9.60 3.78 -0.82
CA ASP A 149 -10.30 3.87 -2.10
C ASP A 149 -9.61 3.01 -3.18
N LEU A 150 -8.28 3.07 -3.26
CA LEU A 150 -7.49 2.25 -4.18
C LEU A 150 -7.62 0.75 -3.90
N TYR A 151 -7.62 0.33 -2.63
CA TYR A 151 -7.85 -1.07 -2.27
C TYR A 151 -9.30 -1.52 -2.54
N SER A 152 -10.27 -0.61 -2.37
CA SER A 152 -11.67 -0.87 -2.73
C SER A 152 -11.79 -1.14 -4.22
N CYS A 153 -11.28 -0.20 -5.05
CA CYS A 153 -11.23 -0.33 -6.50
C CYS A 153 -10.51 -1.62 -6.95
N LEU A 154 -9.37 -1.95 -6.32
CA LEU A 154 -8.64 -3.19 -6.61
C LEU A 154 -9.45 -4.45 -6.29
N SER A 155 -10.24 -4.42 -5.21
CA SER A 155 -11.07 -5.55 -4.80
C SER A 155 -12.30 -5.72 -5.70
N VAL A 156 -12.84 -4.63 -6.26
CA VAL A 156 -13.94 -4.67 -7.22
C VAL A 156 -13.46 -5.14 -8.60
N LEU A 157 -12.40 -4.52 -9.13
CA LEU A 157 -11.93 -4.79 -10.48
C LEU A 157 -11.10 -6.07 -10.61
N CYS A 158 -10.49 -6.54 -9.51
CA CYS A 158 -9.63 -7.71 -9.50
C CYS A 158 -9.92 -8.59 -8.26
N PRO A 159 -11.12 -9.16 -8.08
CA PRO A 159 -11.53 -9.81 -6.82
C PRO A 159 -10.57 -10.90 -6.30
N ASP A 160 -9.89 -11.60 -7.21
CA ASP A 160 -8.93 -12.66 -6.86
C ASP A 160 -7.51 -12.14 -6.59
N TRP A 161 -7.27 -10.83 -6.59
CA TRP A 161 -5.92 -10.25 -6.49
C TRP A 161 -5.19 -10.73 -5.25
N LYS A 162 -5.91 -10.82 -4.11
CA LYS A 162 -5.34 -11.13 -2.81
C LYS A 162 -4.93 -12.59 -2.71
N ILE A 163 -5.81 -13.50 -3.13
CA ILE A 163 -5.50 -14.94 -3.14
C ILE A 163 -4.34 -15.24 -4.09
N GLN A 164 -4.30 -14.60 -5.26
CA GLN A 164 -3.18 -14.75 -6.21
C GLN A 164 -1.86 -14.27 -5.61
N ASP A 165 -1.86 -13.14 -4.91
CA ASP A 165 -0.67 -12.59 -4.27
C ASP A 165 -0.16 -13.51 -3.14
N ILE A 166 -1.06 -13.99 -2.29
CA ILE A 166 -0.72 -14.93 -1.22
C ILE A 166 -0.20 -16.24 -1.80
N LYS A 167 -0.89 -16.81 -2.79
CA LYS A 167 -0.47 -18.02 -3.48
C LYS A 167 0.95 -17.87 -4.05
N SER A 168 1.20 -16.80 -4.80
CA SER A 168 2.49 -16.55 -5.45
C SER A 168 3.60 -16.36 -4.41
N TYR A 169 3.34 -15.58 -3.36
CA TYR A 169 4.28 -15.39 -2.26
C TYR A 169 4.64 -16.70 -1.58
N VAL A 170 3.64 -17.50 -1.19
CA VAL A 170 3.85 -18.76 -0.48
C VAL A 170 4.58 -19.76 -1.36
N PHE A 171 4.15 -19.93 -2.61
CA PHE A 171 4.77 -20.84 -3.56
C PHE A 171 6.26 -20.52 -3.75
N ASN A 172 6.60 -19.26 -3.98
CA ASN A 172 7.99 -18.83 -4.18
C ASN A 172 8.81 -19.05 -2.90
N LYS A 173 8.28 -18.69 -1.73
CA LYS A 173 8.99 -18.88 -0.45
C LYS A 173 9.22 -20.34 -0.10
N LEU A 174 8.30 -21.23 -0.44
CA LEU A 174 8.47 -22.68 -0.24
C LEU A 174 9.54 -23.23 -1.18
N LYS A 175 9.56 -22.82 -2.45
CA LYS A 175 10.62 -23.19 -3.40
C LYS A 175 12.00 -22.71 -2.94
N GLU A 176 12.11 -21.44 -2.51
CA GLU A 176 13.33 -20.90 -1.90
C GLU A 176 13.76 -21.69 -0.66
N SER A 177 12.80 -22.29 0.06
CA SER A 177 13.06 -23.14 1.24
C SER A 177 13.39 -24.59 0.88
N GLY A 178 13.48 -24.95 -0.40
CA GLY A 178 13.85 -26.29 -0.87
C GLY A 178 12.69 -27.26 -1.08
N PHE A 179 11.43 -26.84 -0.95
CA PHE A 179 10.30 -27.69 -1.33
C PHE A 179 10.18 -27.72 -2.86
N THR A 180 10.18 -28.91 -3.45
CA THR A 180 10.10 -29.10 -4.91
C THR A 180 8.94 -30.01 -5.32
N ASP A 181 8.43 -30.79 -4.38
CA ASP A 181 7.45 -31.87 -4.51
C ASP A 181 6.02 -31.40 -4.23
N PHE A 182 5.66 -30.17 -4.66
CA PHE A 182 4.33 -29.63 -4.41
C PHE A 182 3.80 -28.76 -5.55
N SER A 183 2.48 -28.67 -5.64
CA SER A 183 1.74 -27.76 -6.49
C SER A 183 0.73 -26.95 -5.69
N MET A 184 0.40 -25.75 -6.18
CA MET A 184 -0.65 -24.91 -5.62
C MET A 184 -1.57 -24.44 -6.73
N THR A 185 -2.88 -24.62 -6.57
CA THR A 185 -3.92 -24.20 -7.51
C THR A 185 -5.00 -23.41 -6.78
N MET A 186 -5.62 -22.44 -7.46
CA MET A 186 -6.80 -21.77 -6.90
C MET A 186 -8.01 -22.61 -7.30
N ILE A 187 -8.86 -22.96 -6.32
CA ILE A 187 -10.12 -23.65 -6.58
C ILE A 187 -11.19 -22.61 -6.95
N ASP A 188 -11.21 -21.51 -6.22
CA ASP A 188 -12.15 -20.41 -6.35
C ASP A 188 -11.48 -19.10 -5.89
N SER A 189 -12.27 -18.04 -5.73
CA SER A 189 -11.82 -16.69 -5.34
C SER A 189 -11.19 -16.57 -3.95
N ASN A 190 -11.34 -17.57 -3.08
CA ASN A 190 -10.80 -17.53 -1.72
C ASN A 190 -10.09 -18.82 -1.28
N THR A 191 -10.08 -19.89 -2.07
CA THR A 191 -9.54 -21.18 -1.67
C THR A 191 -8.35 -21.61 -2.54
N ILE A 192 -7.24 -21.93 -1.88
CA ILE A 192 -6.05 -22.52 -2.50
C ILE A 192 -5.98 -24.01 -2.15
N ASN A 193 -5.90 -24.87 -3.16
CA ASN A 193 -5.49 -26.26 -2.99
C ASN A 193 -3.97 -26.36 -3.04
N THR A 194 -3.39 -27.09 -2.09
CA THR A 194 -1.97 -27.48 -2.12
C THR A 194 -1.89 -29.00 -2.18
N THR A 195 -1.15 -29.51 -3.16
CA THR A 195 -0.95 -30.95 -3.33
C THR A 195 0.54 -31.29 -3.26
N LYS A 196 0.88 -32.30 -2.46
CA LYS A 196 2.22 -32.84 -2.29
C LYS A 196 2.35 -34.15 -3.05
N TYR A 197 3.50 -34.38 -3.68
CA TYR A 197 3.80 -35.56 -4.49
C TYR A 197 4.98 -36.34 -3.91
N ASN A 198 5.09 -37.63 -4.26
CA ASN A 198 6.30 -38.41 -4.01
C ASN A 198 7.23 -38.37 -5.24
N ASP A 199 8.38 -39.06 -5.16
CA ASP A 199 9.36 -39.15 -6.25
C ASP A 199 8.84 -39.82 -7.54
N LYS A 200 7.65 -40.42 -7.50
CA LYS A 200 6.95 -41.04 -8.65
C LYS A 200 5.79 -40.18 -9.16
N ASP A 201 5.71 -38.91 -8.74
CA ASP A 201 4.62 -37.99 -9.04
C ASP A 201 3.24 -38.45 -8.54
N GLU A 202 3.18 -39.38 -7.57
CA GLU A 202 1.93 -39.81 -6.96
C GLU A 202 1.57 -38.86 -5.80
N VAL A 203 0.28 -38.56 -5.67
CA VAL A 203 -0.21 -37.66 -4.63
C VAL A 203 -0.08 -38.29 -3.25
N ILE A 204 0.70 -37.67 -2.36
CA ILE A 204 0.84 -38.07 -0.96
C ILE A 204 -0.27 -37.44 -0.11
N LYS A 205 -0.52 -36.14 -0.32
CA LYS A 205 -1.50 -35.36 0.45
C LYS A 205 -2.00 -34.21 -0.38
N SER A 206 -3.28 -33.89 -0.22
CA SER A 206 -3.88 -32.68 -0.74
C SER A 206 -4.71 -32.01 0.35
N PHE A 207 -4.62 -30.69 0.45
CA PHE A 207 -5.36 -29.92 1.45
C PHE A 207 -5.73 -28.54 0.91
N ASN A 208 -6.87 -28.04 1.40
CA ASN A 208 -7.42 -26.75 1.02
C ASN A 208 -7.15 -25.70 2.09
N ILE A 209 -6.93 -24.48 1.65
CA ILE A 209 -6.68 -23.33 2.51
C ILE A 209 -7.58 -22.20 2.07
N VAL A 210 -8.46 -21.80 2.98
CA VAL A 210 -9.32 -20.63 2.80
C VAL A 210 -8.52 -19.38 3.18
N ILE A 211 -8.51 -18.42 2.28
CA ILE A 211 -7.87 -17.11 2.39
C ILE A 211 -8.95 -16.09 2.69
N GLU A 212 -9.00 -15.65 3.93
CA GLU A 212 -9.91 -14.61 4.38
C GLU A 212 -9.39 -13.20 4.04
N GLN A 213 -10.29 -12.23 4.10
CA GLN A 213 -9.99 -10.81 3.82
C GLN A 213 -8.87 -10.23 4.70
N TYR A 214 -8.62 -10.80 5.88
CA TYR A 214 -7.55 -10.37 6.79
C TYR A 214 -6.39 -11.37 6.93
N SER A 215 -6.36 -12.44 6.14
CA SER A 215 -5.25 -13.40 6.17
C SER A 215 -3.92 -12.73 5.83
N HIS A 216 -2.92 -12.96 6.68
CA HIS A 216 -1.55 -12.48 6.50
C HIS A 216 -0.70 -13.55 5.80
N LYS A 217 0.02 -13.16 4.75
CA LYS A 217 0.80 -14.07 3.88
C LYS A 217 1.79 -14.96 4.64
N ASP A 218 2.43 -14.44 5.70
CA ASP A 218 3.40 -15.21 6.50
C ASP A 218 2.74 -16.27 7.40
N ILE A 219 1.51 -16.01 7.86
CA ILE A 219 0.74 -17.00 8.63
C ILE A 219 0.37 -18.15 7.70
N ILE A 220 -0.11 -17.84 6.50
CA ILE A 220 -0.44 -18.84 5.48
C ILE A 220 0.79 -19.65 5.06
N LEU A 221 1.94 -18.99 4.85
CA LEU A 221 3.21 -19.66 4.55
C LEU A 221 3.57 -20.70 5.63
N ASN A 222 3.53 -20.31 6.90
CA ASN A 222 3.84 -21.22 8.00
C ASN A 222 2.84 -22.38 8.10
N MET A 223 1.56 -22.10 7.87
CA MET A 223 0.52 -23.12 7.87
C MET A 223 0.75 -24.17 6.75
N VAL A 224 0.97 -23.73 5.52
CA VAL A 224 1.27 -24.61 4.38
C VAL A 224 2.53 -25.42 4.63
N ARG A 225 3.60 -24.76 5.07
CA ARG A 225 4.90 -25.40 5.36
C ARG A 225 4.75 -26.53 6.37
N ASN A 226 4.01 -26.32 7.45
CA ASN A 226 3.79 -27.34 8.47
C ASN A 226 3.01 -28.54 7.90
N MET A 227 1.93 -28.28 7.16
CA MET A 227 1.13 -29.35 6.55
C MET A 227 1.91 -30.18 5.53
N LEU A 228 2.84 -29.58 4.79
CA LEU A 228 3.74 -30.30 3.86
C LEU A 228 4.78 -31.16 4.59
N LYS A 229 5.31 -30.67 5.73
CA LYS A 229 6.29 -31.40 6.56
C LYS A 229 5.68 -32.60 7.28
N GLU A 230 4.45 -32.50 7.76
CA GLU A 230 3.71 -33.62 8.38
C GLU A 230 3.48 -34.82 7.44
N SER A 231 3.80 -34.64 6.16
CA SER A 231 3.59 -35.63 5.10
C SER A 231 4.92 -36.14 4.54
N ALA A 232 6.03 -35.88 5.21
CA ALA A 232 7.37 -36.42 4.94
C ALA A 232 7.66 -37.50 5.98
#